data_AF-A0A7S5KKK6-F1
#
_entry.id   AF-A0A7S5KKK6-F1
#
_cell.length_a   1.000
_cell.length_b   1.000
_cell.length_c   1.000
_cell.angle_alpha   90.00
_cell.angle_beta   90.00
_cell.angle_gamma   90.00
#
_symmetry.space_group_name_H-M   'P 1'
#
loop_
_entity.id
_entity.type
_entity.pdbx_description
1 polymer ?
#
loop_
_entity_poly.entity_id
_entity_poly.type
_entity_poly.pdbx_seq_one_letter_code
_entity_poly.pdbx_strand_id
1 'polypeptide(L)'
;MTGNDLKIKLKAWVYTVLTIIPSLSLLASFTEQETLVIRNILQRLLYIMLFSGMSFVAMFWIMSHVVVQRIAVYLKGELMKLGVNSRNRSNVSAMEVHRLRYLWARATSLLHKSGECLGLSMMIISLTNSASFVIAAYGVIVGILEFNQEAVLHQSVNVVAGIAYIFAGTESGYQSTQKMGDDIMAALSAIDLSGINDVTSREINMFLQIMSLNPPIVTCAGVVTISRSFLTSVFSNTVTYLIVLLQFKTTDVEFNCNNETLTSILQKPEG
;
A
#
# COMPACT_ATOMS: atom_id res chain seq x y z
N MET A 1 17.00 -25.51 2.06
CA MET A 1 15.72 -24.86 2.41
C MET A 1 14.69 -25.26 1.37
N THR A 2 13.84 -26.22 1.72
CA THR A 2 12.83 -26.85 0.86
C THR A 2 11.63 -25.91 0.68
N GLY A 3 11.10 -25.79 -0.54
CA GLY A 3 10.06 -24.81 -0.92
C GLY A 3 8.74 -24.85 -0.13
N ASN A 4 8.55 -25.82 0.77
CA ASN A 4 7.45 -25.85 1.73
C ASN A 4 7.63 -24.85 2.89
N ASP A 5 8.85 -24.59 3.36
CA ASP A 5 9.09 -23.60 4.42
C ASP A 5 8.78 -22.17 3.95
N LEU A 6 9.08 -21.89 2.67
CA LEU A 6 8.76 -20.61 2.04
C LEU A 6 7.25 -20.43 1.87
N LYS A 7 6.52 -21.50 1.49
CA LYS A 7 5.05 -21.49 1.38
C LYS A 7 4.37 -21.26 2.73
N ILE A 8 4.89 -21.83 3.82
CA ILE A 8 4.35 -21.70 5.17
C ILE A 8 4.59 -20.29 5.73
N LYS A 9 5.82 -19.75 5.64
CA LYS A 9 6.12 -18.38 6.07
C LYS A 9 5.32 -17.34 5.29
N LEU A 10 5.12 -17.56 4.00
CA LEU A 10 4.37 -16.63 3.14
C LEU A 10 2.84 -16.77 3.31
N LYS A 11 2.32 -17.94 3.71
CA LYS A 11 0.90 -18.09 4.13
C LYS A 11 0.66 -17.37 5.45
N ALA A 12 1.56 -17.54 6.42
CA ALA A 12 1.50 -16.86 7.70
C ALA A 12 1.56 -15.33 7.53
N TRP A 13 2.45 -14.83 6.67
CA TRP A 13 2.57 -13.40 6.36
C TRP A 13 1.30 -12.84 5.69
N VAL A 14 0.74 -13.54 4.70
CA VAL A 14 -0.52 -13.12 4.07
C VAL A 14 -1.68 -13.15 5.07
N TYR A 15 -1.76 -14.17 5.93
CA TYR A 15 -2.78 -14.21 6.98
C TYR A 15 -2.61 -13.08 7.99
N THR A 16 -1.40 -12.80 8.45
CA THR A 16 -1.15 -11.70 9.39
C THR A 16 -1.48 -10.36 8.78
N VAL A 17 -1.08 -10.09 7.54
CA VAL A 17 -1.44 -8.84 6.85
C VAL A 17 -2.96 -8.74 6.64
N LEU A 18 -3.63 -9.85 6.31
CA LEU A 18 -5.06 -9.88 6.05
C LEU A 18 -5.93 -9.78 7.32
N THR A 19 -5.45 -10.22 8.48
CA THR A 19 -6.20 -10.14 9.75
C THR A 19 -5.81 -8.95 10.62
N ILE A 20 -4.53 -8.57 10.64
CA ILE A 20 -4.04 -7.48 11.49
C ILE A 20 -4.52 -6.13 10.96
N ILE A 21 -4.45 -5.88 9.65
CA ILE A 21 -4.84 -4.59 9.06
C ILE A 21 -6.31 -4.24 9.34
N PRO A 22 -7.31 -5.13 9.11
CA PRO A 22 -8.70 -4.80 9.41
C PRO A 22 -9.00 -4.77 10.92
N SER A 23 -8.29 -5.54 11.73
CA SER A 23 -8.44 -5.46 13.19
C SER A 23 -7.93 -4.10 13.71
N LEU A 24 -6.79 -3.64 13.18
CA LEU A 24 -6.21 -2.34 13.49
C LEU A 24 -7.10 -1.19 13.00
N SER A 25 -7.79 -1.36 11.86
CA SER A 25 -8.68 -0.34 11.32
C SER A 25 -9.96 -0.18 12.11
N LEU A 26 -10.56 -1.30 12.55
CA LEU A 26 -11.71 -1.26 13.44
C LEU A 26 -11.32 -0.57 14.74
N LEU A 27 -10.17 -0.91 15.32
CA LEU A 27 -9.68 -0.28 16.54
C LEU A 27 -9.46 1.23 16.36
N ALA A 28 -8.85 1.65 15.24
CA ALA A 28 -8.65 3.06 14.90
C ALA A 28 -9.99 3.82 14.77
N SER A 29 -10.97 3.23 14.08
CA SER A 29 -12.32 3.81 13.97
C SER A 29 -13.01 3.93 15.33
N PHE A 30 -12.84 2.96 16.23
CA PHE A 30 -13.37 3.04 17.59
C PHE A 30 -12.71 4.15 18.39
N THR A 31 -11.37 4.28 18.33
CA THR A 31 -10.65 5.34 19.05
C THR A 31 -10.99 6.74 18.53
N GLU A 32 -11.18 6.89 17.23
CA GLU A 32 -11.53 8.18 16.62
C GLU A 32 -12.93 8.65 17.04
N GLN A 33 -13.87 7.72 17.24
CA GLN A 33 -15.20 8.04 17.76
C GLN A 33 -15.20 8.59 19.19
N GLU A 34 -14.33 8.06 20.05
CA GLU A 34 -14.19 8.57 21.41
C GLU A 34 -13.60 9.99 21.40
N THR A 35 -12.72 10.31 20.45
CA THR A 35 -12.12 11.66 20.34
C THR A 35 -13.05 12.71 19.73
N LEU A 36 -13.92 12.35 18.78
CA LEU A 36 -14.76 13.33 18.05
C LEU A 36 -16.07 13.69 18.77
N VAL A 37 -16.37 13.10 19.93
CA VAL A 37 -17.57 13.38 20.77
C VAL A 37 -18.84 13.52 19.93
N ILE A 38 -19.03 12.65 18.92
CA ILE A 38 -20.22 12.68 18.06
C ILE A 38 -21.40 12.21 18.90
N ARG A 39 -22.21 13.17 19.38
CA ARG A 39 -23.32 12.92 20.32
C ARG A 39 -24.53 12.25 19.65
N ASN A 40 -24.67 12.35 18.33
CA ASN A 40 -25.79 11.77 17.59
C ASN A 40 -25.50 10.33 17.15
N ILE A 41 -26.33 9.39 17.58
CA ILE A 41 -26.23 7.95 17.26
C ILE A 41 -26.23 7.70 15.74
N LEU A 42 -27.05 8.45 14.98
CA LEU A 42 -27.12 8.30 13.52
C LEU A 42 -25.79 8.66 12.84
N GLN A 43 -25.14 9.75 13.26
CA GLN A 43 -23.84 10.16 12.74
C GLN A 43 -22.76 9.14 13.11
N ARG A 44 -22.83 8.58 14.33
CA ARG A 44 -21.93 7.50 14.78
C ARG A 44 -22.05 6.26 13.89
N LEU A 45 -23.27 5.82 13.57
CA LEU A 45 -23.51 4.66 12.70
C LEU A 45 -23.03 4.91 11.26
N LEU A 46 -23.32 6.08 10.69
CA LEU A 46 -22.88 6.43 9.33
C LEU A 46 -21.35 6.46 9.22
N TYR A 47 -20.66 6.96 10.24
CA TYR A 47 -19.21 7.00 10.29
C TYR A 47 -18.60 5.58 10.27
N ILE A 48 -19.12 4.66 11.10
CA ILE A 48 -18.68 3.25 11.13
C ILE A 48 -18.91 2.59 9.77
N MET A 49 -20.08 2.81 9.17
CA MET A 49 -20.42 2.22 7.87
C MET A 49 -19.49 2.72 6.76
N LEU A 50 -19.16 4.00 6.75
CA LEU A 50 -18.26 4.59 5.76
C LEU A 50 -16.83 4.05 5.89
N PHE A 51 -16.29 4.04 7.11
CA PHE A 51 -14.90 3.60 7.36
C PHE A 51 -14.72 2.08 7.20
N SER A 52 -15.72 1.29 7.61
CA SER A 52 -15.74 -0.15 7.32
C SER A 52 -15.82 -0.41 5.81
N GLY A 53 -16.65 0.34 5.07
CA GLY A 53 -16.73 0.29 3.62
C GLY A 53 -15.38 0.56 2.94
N MET A 54 -14.67 1.61 3.36
CA MET A 54 -13.31 1.90 2.86
C MET A 54 -12.32 0.77 3.18
N SER A 55 -12.41 0.19 4.37
CA SER A 55 -11.59 -0.95 4.78
C SER A 55 -11.81 -2.18 3.88
N PHE A 56 -13.06 -2.47 3.50
CA PHE A 56 -13.39 -3.58 2.60
C PHE A 56 -12.81 -3.37 1.19
N VAL A 57 -12.91 -2.16 0.65
CA VAL A 57 -12.35 -1.83 -0.67
C VAL A 57 -10.83 -1.96 -0.65
N ALA A 58 -10.16 -1.46 0.39
CA ALA A 58 -8.72 -1.60 0.56
C ALA A 58 -8.29 -3.08 0.70
N MET A 59 -9.07 -3.89 1.43
CA MET A 59 -8.81 -5.33 1.55
C MET A 59 -8.94 -6.04 0.20
N PHE A 60 -9.97 -5.71 -0.58
CA PHE A 60 -10.17 -6.28 -1.91
C PHE A 60 -9.04 -5.90 -2.87
N TRP A 61 -8.55 -4.66 -2.78
CA TRP A 61 -7.36 -4.21 -3.49
C TRP A 61 -6.12 -5.05 -3.15
N ILE A 62 -5.78 -5.14 -1.87
CA ILE A 62 -4.60 -5.89 -1.40
C ILE A 62 -4.72 -7.37 -1.82
N MET A 63 -5.88 -7.98 -1.67
CA MET A 63 -6.11 -9.38 -2.04
C MET A 63 -5.93 -9.62 -3.54
N SER A 64 -6.45 -8.72 -4.38
CA SER A 64 -6.30 -8.81 -5.83
C SER A 64 -4.81 -8.79 -6.23
N HIS A 65 -4.04 -7.88 -5.64
CA HIS A 65 -2.60 -7.80 -5.86
C HIS A 65 -1.84 -9.01 -5.32
N VAL A 66 -2.19 -9.53 -4.14
CA VAL A 66 -1.59 -10.74 -3.58
C VAL A 66 -1.80 -11.93 -4.52
N VAL A 67 -3.00 -12.11 -5.08
CA VAL A 67 -3.28 -13.20 -6.04
C VAL A 67 -2.40 -13.06 -7.28
N VAL A 68 -2.30 -11.86 -7.85
CA VAL A 68 -1.45 -11.61 -9.03
C VAL A 68 0.02 -11.89 -8.72
N GLN A 69 0.53 -11.47 -7.56
CA GLN A 69 1.90 -11.76 -7.13
C GLN A 69 2.14 -13.27 -6.99
N ARG A 70 1.16 -14.05 -6.52
CA ARG A 70 1.29 -15.51 -6.43
C ARG A 70 1.40 -16.16 -7.79
N ILE A 71 0.59 -15.70 -8.76
CA ILE A 71 0.67 -16.17 -10.13
C ILE A 71 2.05 -15.86 -10.70
N ALA A 72 2.60 -14.67 -10.45
CA ALA A 72 3.94 -14.29 -10.90
C ALA A 72 5.04 -15.20 -10.31
N VAL A 73 4.99 -15.47 -9.00
CA VAL A 73 5.96 -16.37 -8.34
C VAL A 73 5.87 -17.80 -8.88
N TYR A 74 4.65 -18.30 -9.11
CA TYR A 74 4.44 -19.60 -9.73
C TYR A 74 5.03 -19.63 -11.15
N LEU A 75 4.74 -18.62 -11.96
CA LEU A 75 5.23 -18.51 -13.33
C LEU A 75 6.76 -18.48 -13.38
N LYS A 76 7.38 -17.66 -12.52
CA LYS A 76 8.84 -17.58 -12.36
C LYS A 76 9.44 -18.95 -12.03
N GLY A 77 8.81 -19.70 -11.12
CA GLY A 77 9.25 -21.04 -10.74
C GLY A 77 9.21 -22.03 -11.92
N GLU A 78 8.15 -22.02 -12.72
CA GLU A 78 8.06 -22.87 -13.91
C GLU A 78 9.05 -22.44 -15.01
N LEU A 79 9.23 -21.13 -15.23
CA LEU A 79 10.22 -20.61 -16.18
C LEU A 79 11.65 -20.98 -15.80
N MET A 80 12.02 -20.93 -14.52
CA MET A 80 13.33 -21.38 -14.06
C MET A 80 13.54 -22.88 -14.28
N LYS A 81 12.53 -23.72 -14.06
CA LYS A 81 12.60 -25.15 -14.38
C LYS A 81 12.82 -25.38 -15.88
N LEU A 82 12.14 -24.60 -16.73
CA LEU A 82 12.36 -24.65 -18.18
C LEU A 82 13.78 -24.22 -18.56
N GLY A 83 14.35 -23.20 -17.90
CA GLY A 83 15.74 -22.79 -18.08
C GLY A 83 16.74 -23.89 -17.72
N VAL A 84 16.54 -24.59 -16.59
CA VAL A 84 17.38 -25.73 -16.19
C VAL A 84 17.24 -26.90 -17.18
N ASN A 85 16.02 -27.19 -17.61
CA ASN A 85 15.73 -28.26 -18.56
C ASN A 85 16.33 -27.99 -19.95
N SER A 86 16.33 -26.73 -20.39
CA SER A 86 17.02 -26.29 -21.60
C SER A 86 18.53 -26.56 -21.50
N ARG A 87 19.16 -26.15 -20.38
CA ARG A 87 20.59 -26.35 -20.16
C ARG A 87 20.99 -27.83 -20.18
N ASN A 88 20.12 -28.70 -19.68
CA ASN A 88 20.33 -30.16 -19.70
C ASN A 88 19.97 -30.82 -21.05
N ARG A 89 19.69 -30.04 -22.11
CA ARG A 89 19.26 -30.50 -23.45
C ARG A 89 18.08 -31.49 -23.41
N SER A 90 17.20 -31.35 -22.42
CA SER A 90 15.96 -32.11 -22.38
C SER A 90 14.91 -31.45 -23.29
N ASN A 91 13.99 -32.24 -23.84
CA ASN A 91 12.98 -31.74 -24.78
C ASN A 91 12.06 -30.70 -24.10
N VAL A 92 12.30 -29.42 -24.36
CA VAL A 92 11.43 -28.32 -23.94
C VAL A 92 10.28 -28.18 -24.94
N SER A 93 9.06 -28.45 -24.48
CA SER A 93 7.85 -28.36 -25.31
C SER A 93 7.43 -26.90 -25.55
N ALA A 94 7.27 -26.50 -26.82
CA ALA A 94 6.75 -25.19 -27.20
C ALA A 94 5.34 -24.92 -26.63
N MET A 95 4.55 -25.99 -26.43
CA MET A 95 3.22 -25.90 -25.83
C MET A 95 3.25 -25.39 -24.38
N GLU A 96 4.31 -25.75 -23.62
CA GLU A 96 4.44 -25.32 -22.23
C GLU A 96 4.76 -23.82 -22.14
N VAL A 97 5.67 -23.34 -23.00
CA VAL A 97 5.99 -21.91 -23.11
C VAL A 97 4.75 -21.10 -23.52
N HIS A 98 3.97 -21.62 -24.48
CA HIS A 98 2.72 -21.00 -24.89
C HIS A 98 1.71 -20.89 -23.74
N ARG A 99 1.55 -21.95 -22.94
CA ARG A 99 0.67 -21.97 -21.75
C ARG A 99 1.10 -20.94 -20.71
N LEU A 100 2.40 -20.84 -20.44
CA LEU A 100 2.95 -19.87 -19.50
C LEU A 100 2.73 -18.43 -19.97
N ARG A 101 2.94 -18.15 -21.26
CA ARG A 101 2.63 -16.84 -21.86
C ARG A 101 1.15 -16.50 -21.75
N TYR A 102 0.25 -17.44 -22.02
CA TYR A 102 -1.20 -17.23 -21.87
C TYR A 102 -1.57 -16.91 -20.41
N LEU A 103 -1.01 -17.65 -19.46
CA LEU A 103 -1.23 -17.42 -18.02
C LEU A 103 -0.73 -16.04 -17.60
N TRP A 104 0.46 -15.64 -18.06
CA TRP A 104 1.00 -14.30 -17.83
C TRP A 104 0.08 -13.22 -18.39
N ALA A 105 -0.34 -13.34 -19.65
CA ALA A 105 -1.22 -12.36 -20.30
C ALA A 105 -2.55 -12.21 -19.54
N ARG A 106 -3.10 -13.33 -19.04
CA ARG A 106 -4.32 -13.29 -18.22
C ARG A 106 -4.10 -12.62 -16.87
N ALA A 107 -2.96 -12.87 -16.23
CA ALA A 107 -2.61 -12.25 -14.95
C ALA A 107 -2.35 -10.74 -15.08
N THR A 108 -1.65 -10.32 -16.13
CA THR A 108 -1.45 -8.91 -16.48
C THR A 108 -2.78 -8.23 -16.81
N SER A 109 -3.68 -8.90 -17.55
CA SER A 109 -5.03 -8.37 -17.79
C SER A 109 -5.84 -8.19 -16.51
N LEU A 110 -5.76 -9.15 -15.57
CA LEU A 110 -6.40 -9.04 -14.26
C LEU A 110 -5.82 -7.86 -13.46
N LEU A 111 -4.50 -7.67 -13.51
CA LEU A 111 -3.81 -6.57 -12.86
C LEU A 111 -4.28 -5.21 -13.37
N HIS A 112 -4.36 -5.02 -14.69
CA HIS A 112 -4.88 -3.79 -15.29
C HIS A 112 -6.35 -3.55 -14.95
N LYS A 113 -7.21 -4.56 -15.07
CA LYS A 113 -8.63 -4.43 -14.71
C LYS A 113 -8.84 -4.08 -13.24
N SER A 114 -8.04 -4.65 -12.35
CA SER A 114 -8.05 -4.28 -10.93
C SER A 114 -7.69 -2.81 -10.74
N GLY A 115 -6.64 -2.32 -11.42
CA GLY A 115 -6.22 -0.92 -11.39
C GLY A 115 -7.26 0.05 -11.99
N GLU A 116 -7.96 -0.34 -13.04
CA GLU A 116 -9.03 0.47 -13.67
C GLU A 116 -10.28 0.55 -12.78
N CYS A 117 -10.76 -0.59 -12.26
CA CYS A 117 -11.99 -0.62 -11.47
C CYS A 117 -11.84 -0.02 -10.08
N LEU A 118 -10.70 -0.27 -9.42
CA LEU A 118 -10.50 0.10 -8.01
C LEU A 118 -9.52 1.26 -7.84
N GLY A 119 -8.80 1.68 -8.89
CA GLY A 119 -7.75 2.69 -8.79
C GLY A 119 -8.27 4.03 -8.29
N LEU A 120 -9.44 4.47 -8.76
CA LEU A 120 -10.05 5.71 -8.29
C LEU A 120 -10.44 5.63 -6.81
N SER A 121 -11.04 4.52 -6.39
CA SER A 121 -11.37 4.29 -4.98
C SER A 121 -10.11 4.27 -4.12
N MET A 122 -9.02 3.65 -4.60
CA MET A 122 -7.75 3.60 -3.89
C MET A 122 -7.11 5.00 -3.77
N MET A 123 -7.25 5.86 -4.78
CA MET A 123 -6.79 7.25 -4.69
C MET A 123 -7.54 8.02 -3.60
N ILE A 124 -8.88 7.91 -3.57
CA ILE A 124 -9.70 8.57 -2.54
C ILE A 124 -9.34 8.04 -1.16
N ILE A 125 -9.26 6.71 -0.99
CA ILE A 125 -8.88 6.07 0.28
C ILE A 125 -7.48 6.51 0.72
N SER A 126 -6.52 6.62 -0.19
CA SER A 126 -5.16 7.06 0.13
C SER A 126 -5.11 8.53 0.56
N LEU A 127 -5.88 9.40 -0.12
CA LEU A 127 -5.99 10.81 0.24
C LEU A 127 -6.65 11.00 1.61
N THR A 128 -7.77 10.30 1.86
CA THR A 128 -8.47 10.33 3.14
C THR A 128 -7.59 9.81 4.27
N ASN A 129 -6.87 8.70 4.08
CA ASN A 129 -5.94 8.17 5.07
C ASN A 129 -4.76 9.12 5.32
N SER A 130 -4.23 9.78 4.29
CA SER A 130 -3.16 10.77 4.45
C SER A 130 -3.63 11.97 5.27
N ALA A 131 -4.83 12.48 5.03
CA ALA A 131 -5.39 13.58 5.82
C ALA A 131 -5.63 13.15 7.28
N SER A 132 -6.20 11.96 7.49
CA SER A 132 -6.45 11.40 8.82
C SER A 132 -5.14 11.18 9.59
N PHE A 133 -4.09 10.74 8.90
CA PHE A 133 -2.74 10.59 9.46
C PHE A 133 -2.14 11.91 9.92
N VAL A 134 -2.28 13.00 9.14
CA VAL A 134 -1.82 14.35 9.55
C VAL A 134 -2.55 14.80 10.82
N ILE A 135 -3.88 14.64 10.86
CA ILE A 135 -4.70 15.03 12.01
C ILE A 135 -4.30 14.22 13.25
N ALA A 136 -4.13 12.91 13.11
CA ALA A 136 -3.72 12.04 14.22
C ALA A 136 -2.31 12.38 14.72
N ALA A 137 -1.35 12.62 13.82
CA ALA A 137 0.01 13.02 14.19
C ALA A 137 0.04 14.35 14.95
N TYR A 138 -0.75 15.34 14.50
CA TYR A 138 -0.95 16.59 15.22
C TYR A 138 -1.58 16.35 16.60
N GLY A 139 -2.62 15.51 16.68
CA GLY A 139 -3.28 15.16 17.93
C GLY A 139 -2.34 14.52 18.96
N VAL A 140 -1.40 13.67 18.52
CA VAL A 140 -0.35 13.12 19.41
C VAL A 140 0.53 14.23 19.98
N ILE A 141 1.02 15.15 19.13
CA ILE A 141 1.90 16.24 19.59
C ILE A 141 1.17 17.15 20.56
N VAL A 142 -0.08 17.51 20.24
CA VAL A 142 -0.94 18.31 21.12
C VAL A 142 -1.17 17.61 22.47
N GLY A 143 -1.49 16.32 22.46
CA GLY A 143 -1.68 15.55 23.68
C GLY A 143 -0.43 15.47 24.54
N ILE A 144 0.76 15.40 23.93
CA ILE A 144 2.04 15.46 24.66
C ILE A 144 2.23 16.83 25.33
N LEU A 145 1.95 17.92 24.61
CA LEU A 145 2.08 19.29 25.13
C LEU A 145 1.10 19.56 26.29
N GLU A 146 -0.10 18.99 26.23
CA GLU A 146 -1.15 19.16 27.24
C GLU A 146 -1.11 18.10 28.34
N PHE A 147 -0.10 17.22 28.34
CA PHE A 147 0.05 16.09 29.28
C PHE A 147 -1.18 15.16 29.33
N ASN A 148 -1.99 15.10 28.26
CA ASN A 148 -3.18 14.27 28.18
C ASN A 148 -2.84 12.87 27.63
N GLN A 149 -2.62 11.92 28.54
CA GLN A 149 -2.21 10.55 28.20
C GLN A 149 -3.25 9.78 27.39
N GLU A 150 -4.55 9.98 27.63
CA GLU A 150 -5.62 9.27 26.89
C GLU A 150 -5.68 9.73 25.43
N ALA A 151 -5.58 11.05 25.20
CA ALA A 151 -5.53 11.60 23.86
C ALA A 151 -4.32 11.09 23.07
N VAL A 152 -3.15 11.02 23.72
CA VAL A 152 -1.92 10.47 23.11
C VAL A 152 -2.11 9.01 22.74
N LEU A 153 -2.69 8.20 23.63
CA LEU A 153 -2.92 6.77 23.37
C LEU A 153 -3.83 6.58 22.15
N HIS A 154 -5.00 7.22 22.12
CA HIS A 154 -5.96 7.07 21.03
C HIS A 154 -5.40 7.55 19.69
N GLN A 155 -4.72 8.71 19.66
CA GLN A 155 -4.17 9.23 18.42
C GLN A 155 -2.95 8.45 17.93
N SER A 156 -2.16 7.85 18.83
CA SER A 156 -1.04 6.99 18.44
C SER A 156 -1.48 5.74 17.68
N VAL A 157 -2.63 5.15 18.06
CA VAL A 157 -3.23 4.01 17.35
C VAL A 157 -3.61 4.41 15.92
N ASN A 158 -4.22 5.57 15.74
CA ASN A 158 -4.59 6.11 14.42
C ASN A 158 -3.37 6.39 13.54
N VAL A 159 -2.28 6.90 14.11
CA VAL A 159 -1.00 7.11 13.40
C VAL A 159 -0.44 5.79 12.88
N VAL A 160 -0.37 4.75 13.73
CA VAL A 160 0.12 3.43 13.35
C VAL A 160 -0.77 2.79 12.29
N ALA A 161 -2.10 2.90 12.44
CA ALA A 161 -3.07 2.43 11.46
C ALA A 161 -2.91 3.12 10.10
N GLY A 162 -2.78 4.44 10.07
CA GLY A 162 -2.58 5.22 8.84
C GLY A 162 -1.32 4.82 8.08
N ILE A 163 -0.20 4.65 8.78
CA ILE A 163 1.06 4.16 8.19
C ILE A 163 0.87 2.76 7.60
N ALA A 164 0.25 1.85 8.35
CA ALA A 164 0.02 0.48 7.91
C ALA A 164 -0.83 0.43 6.62
N TYR A 165 -1.87 1.27 6.52
CA TYR A 165 -2.72 1.35 5.34
C TYR A 165 -2.00 1.86 4.09
N ILE A 166 -1.33 3.00 4.23
CA ILE A 166 -0.60 3.64 3.12
C ILE A 166 0.49 2.70 2.63
N PHE A 167 1.24 2.09 3.55
CA PHE A 167 2.31 1.15 3.22
C PHE A 167 1.77 -0.13 2.56
N ALA A 168 0.79 -0.81 3.18
CA ALA A 168 0.29 -2.09 2.68
C ALA A 168 -0.37 -1.96 1.30
N GLY A 169 -1.19 -0.93 1.09
CA GLY A 169 -1.86 -0.72 -0.20
C GLY A 169 -0.86 -0.44 -1.32
N THR A 170 0.07 0.49 -1.08
CA THR A 170 1.04 0.93 -2.10
C THR A 170 2.10 -0.15 -2.37
N GLU A 171 2.61 -0.80 -1.33
CA GLU A 171 3.61 -1.87 -1.47
C GLU A 171 3.03 -3.11 -2.19
N SER A 172 1.76 -3.45 -1.94
CA SER A 172 1.10 -4.54 -2.67
C SER A 172 0.99 -4.29 -4.17
N GLY A 173 0.68 -3.04 -4.56
CA GLY A 173 0.61 -2.63 -5.97
C GLY A 173 1.99 -2.66 -6.61
N TYR A 174 2.98 -2.05 -5.95
CA TYR A 174 4.37 -1.99 -6.40
C TYR A 174 4.98 -3.39 -6.59
N GLN A 175 4.86 -4.27 -5.60
CA GLN A 175 5.38 -5.64 -5.71
C GLN A 175 4.70 -6.44 -6.81
N SER A 176 3.44 -6.16 -7.14
CA SER A 176 2.75 -6.84 -8.24
C SER A 176 3.35 -6.48 -9.59
N THR A 177 3.63 -5.20 -9.82
CA THR A 177 4.30 -4.73 -11.05
C THR A 177 5.71 -5.29 -11.16
N GLN A 178 6.51 -5.21 -10.09
CA GLN A 178 7.88 -5.72 -10.11
C GLN A 178 7.93 -7.24 -10.36
N LYS A 179 7.08 -8.02 -9.67
CA LYS A 179 7.07 -9.48 -9.82
C LYS A 179 6.54 -9.93 -11.18
N MET A 180 5.55 -9.22 -11.73
CA MET A 180 4.95 -9.59 -13.02
C MET A 180 5.77 -9.11 -14.23
N GLY A 181 6.55 -8.04 -14.06
CA GLY A 181 7.42 -7.46 -15.09
C GLY A 181 8.85 -7.97 -14.96
N ASP A 182 9.66 -7.27 -14.15
CA ASP A 182 11.11 -7.44 -14.05
C ASP A 182 11.53 -8.87 -13.73
N ASP A 183 10.86 -9.50 -12.75
CA ASP A 183 11.21 -10.83 -12.26
C ASP A 183 10.98 -11.94 -13.31
N ILE A 184 9.93 -11.82 -14.10
CA ILE A 184 9.58 -12.77 -15.16
C ILE A 184 10.43 -12.51 -16.39
N MET A 185 10.67 -11.24 -16.73
CA MET A 185 11.56 -10.86 -17.82
C MET A 185 12.98 -11.38 -17.55
N ALA A 186 13.51 -11.17 -16.34
CA ALA A 186 14.81 -11.71 -15.94
C ALA A 186 14.85 -13.25 -16.00
N ALA A 187 13.78 -13.93 -15.58
CA ALA A 187 13.69 -15.38 -15.65
C ALA A 187 13.67 -15.91 -17.11
N LEU A 188 12.98 -15.22 -18.02
CA LEU A 188 12.95 -15.56 -19.45
C LEU A 188 14.29 -15.32 -20.12
N SER A 189 14.95 -14.20 -19.85
CA SER A 189 16.26 -13.88 -20.42
C SER A 189 17.38 -14.80 -19.92
N ALA A 190 17.18 -15.48 -18.78
CA ALA A 190 18.14 -16.46 -18.25
C ALA A 190 18.05 -17.84 -18.94
N ILE A 191 17.06 -18.07 -19.81
CA ILE A 191 16.91 -19.34 -20.53
C ILE A 191 17.94 -19.40 -21.67
N ASP A 192 18.81 -20.40 -21.64
CA ASP A 192 19.74 -20.66 -22.74
C ASP A 192 18.97 -21.16 -23.97
N LEU A 193 19.12 -20.48 -25.10
CA LEU A 193 18.45 -20.80 -26.36
C LEU A 193 19.30 -21.72 -27.26
N SER A 194 20.58 -21.91 -26.95
CA SER A 194 21.56 -22.57 -27.84
C SER A 194 21.30 -24.06 -28.08
N GLY A 195 20.48 -24.70 -27.25
CA GLY A 195 20.11 -26.13 -27.34
C GLY A 195 18.61 -26.39 -27.49
N ILE A 196 17.79 -25.36 -27.74
CA ILE A 196 16.33 -25.46 -27.82
C ILE A 196 15.87 -25.52 -29.28
N ASN A 197 14.79 -26.27 -29.55
CA ASN A 197 14.11 -26.27 -30.86
C ASN A 197 13.75 -24.85 -31.34
N ASP A 198 13.93 -24.57 -32.63
CA ASP A 198 13.63 -23.25 -33.23
C ASP A 198 12.21 -22.73 -32.94
N VAL A 199 11.23 -23.64 -32.89
CA VAL A 199 9.83 -23.31 -32.58
C VAL A 199 9.69 -22.78 -31.15
N THR A 200 10.35 -23.43 -30.18
CA THR A 200 10.31 -23.02 -28.77
C THR A 200 11.12 -21.74 -28.56
N SER A 201 12.25 -21.58 -29.24
CA SER A 201 13.05 -20.32 -29.21
C SER A 201 12.25 -19.13 -29.75
N ARG A 202 11.49 -19.34 -30.84
CA ARG A 202 10.57 -18.32 -31.38
C ARG A 202 9.48 -17.94 -30.38
N GLU A 203 8.90 -18.90 -29.67
CA GLU A 203 7.87 -18.63 -28.65
C GLU A 203 8.42 -17.83 -27.46
N ILE A 204 9.64 -18.13 -26.99
CA ILE A 204 10.30 -17.36 -25.92
C ILE A 204 10.56 -15.91 -26.38
N ASN A 205 11.10 -15.73 -27.58
CA ASN A 205 11.34 -14.39 -28.14
C ASN A 205 10.04 -13.60 -28.31
N MET A 206 8.97 -14.25 -28.78
CA MET A 206 7.65 -13.62 -28.89
C MET A 206 7.10 -13.25 -27.51
N PHE A 207 7.31 -14.07 -26.49
CA PHE A 207 6.92 -13.74 -25.13
C PHE A 207 7.68 -12.51 -24.60
N LEU A 208 9.01 -12.47 -24.72
CA LEU A 208 9.82 -11.30 -24.35
C LEU A 208 9.37 -10.03 -25.08
N GLN A 209 9.07 -10.13 -26.37
CA GLN A 209 8.57 -9.01 -27.16
C GLN A 209 7.22 -8.51 -26.62
N ILE A 210 6.27 -9.41 -26.36
CA ILE A 210 4.96 -9.03 -25.80
C ILE A 210 5.11 -8.36 -24.42
N MET A 211 6.02 -8.85 -23.58
CA MET A 211 6.30 -8.24 -22.28
C MET A 211 6.90 -6.83 -22.42
N SER A 212 7.79 -6.63 -23.40
CA SER A 212 8.39 -5.31 -23.66
C SER A 212 7.36 -4.31 -24.20
N LEU A 213 6.38 -4.78 -24.97
CA LEU A 213 5.32 -3.93 -25.55
C LEU A 213 4.21 -3.59 -24.54
N ASN A 214 3.93 -4.49 -23.59
CA ASN A 214 2.88 -4.31 -22.57
C ASN A 214 3.43 -4.54 -21.16
N PRO A 215 4.17 -3.57 -20.58
CA PRO A 215 4.69 -3.71 -19.23
C PRO A 215 3.53 -3.76 -18.22
N PRO A 216 3.55 -4.68 -17.24
CA PRO A 216 2.48 -4.85 -16.25
C PRO A 216 2.56 -3.77 -15.16
N ILE A 217 2.33 -2.52 -15.55
CA ILE A 217 2.37 -1.35 -14.66
C ILE A 217 0.99 -1.17 -14.01
N VAL A 218 0.95 -1.20 -12.69
CA VAL A 218 -0.24 -0.85 -11.92
C VAL A 218 -0.37 0.66 -11.90
N THR A 219 -1.39 1.15 -12.57
CA THR A 219 -1.82 2.54 -12.52
C THR A 219 -3.12 2.64 -11.73
N CYS A 220 -3.24 3.65 -10.89
CA CYS A 220 -4.52 4.05 -10.30
C CYS A 220 -5.31 4.81 -11.37
N ALA A 221 -6.29 4.15 -12.00
CA ALA A 221 -7.15 4.74 -13.03
C ALA A 221 -6.39 5.46 -14.17
N GLY A 222 -5.15 5.04 -14.48
CA GLY A 222 -4.30 5.69 -15.48
C GLY A 222 -3.67 7.02 -15.09
N VAL A 223 -3.96 7.56 -13.89
CA VAL A 223 -3.52 8.90 -13.46
C VAL A 223 -2.21 8.83 -12.67
N VAL A 224 -2.05 7.83 -11.79
CA VAL A 224 -0.89 7.72 -10.90
C VAL A 224 -0.30 6.32 -10.98
N THR A 225 1.01 6.21 -11.23
CA THR A 225 1.74 4.95 -11.12
C THR A 225 2.06 4.65 -9.66
N ILE A 226 1.69 3.46 -9.20
CA ILE A 226 2.02 3.04 -7.83
C ILE A 226 3.52 2.76 -7.74
N SER A 227 4.24 3.69 -7.14
CA SER A 227 5.71 3.63 -7.01
C SER A 227 6.15 3.97 -5.60
N ARG A 228 7.38 3.59 -5.24
CA ARG A 228 8.00 4.02 -3.97
C ARG A 228 8.12 5.54 -3.87
N SER A 229 8.22 6.24 -5.00
CA SER A 229 8.19 7.70 -5.02
C SER A 229 6.87 8.26 -4.52
N PHE A 230 5.74 7.60 -4.82
CA PHE A 230 4.43 8.00 -4.32
C PHE A 230 4.36 7.92 -2.79
N LEU A 231 4.88 6.84 -2.19
CA LEU A 231 4.98 6.73 -0.73
C LEU A 231 5.80 7.88 -0.14
N THR A 232 6.98 8.14 -0.70
CA THR A 232 7.86 9.22 -0.22
C THR A 232 7.18 10.58 -0.32
N SER A 233 6.45 10.85 -1.42
CA SER A 233 5.70 12.10 -1.59
C SER A 233 4.58 12.26 -0.54
N VAL A 234 3.85 11.19 -0.22
CA VAL A 234 2.80 11.23 0.82
C VAL A 234 3.39 11.52 2.19
N PHE A 235 4.50 10.87 2.57
CA PHE A 235 5.19 11.15 3.84
C PHE A 235 5.77 12.57 3.87
N SER A 236 6.41 13.02 2.79
CA SER A 236 6.97 14.36 2.69
C SER A 236 5.88 15.43 2.86
N ASN A 237 4.76 15.28 2.15
CA ASN A 237 3.64 16.22 2.26
C ASN A 237 3.07 16.23 3.68
N THR A 238 2.94 15.05 4.31
CA THR A 238 2.48 14.96 5.70
C THR A 238 3.38 15.76 6.64
N VAL A 239 4.70 15.56 6.57
CA VAL A 239 5.65 16.28 7.43
C VAL A 239 5.54 17.79 7.21
N THR A 240 5.44 18.24 5.96
CA THR A 240 5.25 19.66 5.63
C THR A 240 3.97 20.22 6.28
N TYR A 241 2.83 19.54 6.14
CA TYR A 241 1.58 19.99 6.75
C TYR A 241 1.63 19.97 8.28
N LEU A 242 2.29 18.97 8.87
CA LEU A 242 2.47 18.88 10.31
C LEU A 242 3.27 20.08 10.85
N ILE A 243 4.38 20.45 10.18
CA ILE A 243 5.18 21.61 10.54
C ILE A 243 4.33 22.89 10.50
N VAL A 244 3.54 23.08 9.44
CA VAL A 244 2.66 24.25 9.30
C VAL A 244 1.63 24.32 10.44
N LEU A 245 0.99 23.19 10.78
CA LEU A 245 0.04 23.14 11.89
C LEU A 245 0.68 23.45 13.25
N LEU A 246 1.91 22.98 13.48
CA LEU A 246 2.66 23.28 14.70
C LEU A 246 3.06 24.75 14.80
N GLN A 247 3.40 25.38 13.67
CA GLN A 247 3.70 26.82 13.63
C GLN A 247 2.48 27.64 14.02
N PHE A 248 1.29 27.31 13.50
CA PHE A 248 0.05 27.97 13.90
C PHE A 248 -0.21 27.81 15.40
N LYS A 249 -0.11 26.60 15.96
CA LYS A 249 -0.31 26.40 17.41
C LYS A 249 0.69 27.18 18.25
N THR A 250 1.97 27.19 17.87
CA THR A 250 3.01 27.92 18.63
C THR A 250 2.76 29.43 18.60
N THR A 251 2.32 29.95 17.45
CA THR A 251 1.97 31.37 17.29
C THR A 251 0.77 31.74 18.17
N ASP A 252 -0.25 30.89 18.24
CA ASP A 252 -1.41 31.09 19.11
C ASP A 252 -1.03 31.09 20.60
N VAL A 253 -0.13 30.18 21.02
CA VAL A 253 0.37 30.11 22.40
C VAL A 253 1.16 31.36 22.76
N GLU A 254 2.04 31.83 21.87
CA GLU A 254 2.83 33.05 22.07
C GLU A 254 1.93 34.29 22.14
N PHE A 255 0.89 34.36 21.29
CA PHE A 255 -0.13 35.41 21.34
C PHE A 255 -0.89 35.43 22.68
N ASN A 256 -1.35 34.26 23.15
CA ASN A 256 -2.06 34.16 24.42
C ASN A 256 -1.16 34.53 25.63
N CYS A 257 0.10 34.07 25.64
CA CYS A 257 1.07 34.42 26.69
C CYS A 257 1.32 35.93 26.76
N ASN A 258 1.47 36.59 25.60
CA ASN A 258 1.66 38.04 25.55
C ASN A 258 0.43 38.81 26.06
N ASN A 259 -0.78 38.32 25.78
CA ASN A 259 -2.03 38.93 26.23
C ASN A 259 -2.24 38.78 27.76
N GLU A 260 -1.93 37.61 28.32
CA GLU A 260 -1.94 37.39 29.78
C GLU A 260 -0.91 38.28 30.49
N THR A 261 0.28 38.44 29.90
CA THR A 261 1.32 39.33 30.44
C THR A 261 0.86 40.79 30.43
N LEU A 262 0.27 41.28 29.34
CA LEU A 262 -0.26 42.65 29.23
C LEU A 262 -1.39 42.92 30.23
N THR A 263 -2.32 41.99 30.39
CA THR A 263 -3.42 42.12 31.37
C THR A 263 -2.90 42.14 32.81
N SER A 264 -1.87 41.34 33.14
CA SER A 264 -1.22 41.37 34.45
C SER A 264 -0.49 42.70 34.76
N ILE A 265 0.08 43.34 33.73
CA ILE A 265 0.73 44.66 33.86
C ILE A 265 -0.32 45.75 34.07
N LEU A 266 -1.42 45.72 33.32
CA LEU A 266 -2.50 46.71 33.41
C LEU A 266 -3.31 46.61 34.71
N GLN A 267 -3.36 45.44 35.35
CA GLN A 267 -4.03 45.25 36.65
C GLN A 267 -3.16 45.60 37.86
N LYS A 268 -1.88 45.95 37.69
CA LYS A 268 -1.01 46.33 38.80
C LYS A 268 -1.42 47.73 39.29
N PRO A 269 -2.00 47.89 40.50
CA PRO A 269 -2.41 49.19 40.98
C PRO A 269 -1.16 50.05 41.22
N GLU A 270 -1.19 51.28 40.70
CA GLU A 270 -0.23 52.33 41.05
C GLU A 270 -0.29 52.54 42.57
N GLY A 271 0.75 52.09 43.26
CA GLY A 271 1.01 52.36 44.67
C GLY A 271 2.00 53.50 44.80
#